data_AF-A0AAW2J1W6-F1
#
_entry.id   AF-A0AAW2J1W6-F1
#
_cell.length_a   1.000
_cell.length_b   1.000
_cell.length_c   1.000
_cell.angle_alpha   90.00
_cell.angle_beta   90.00
_cell.angle_gamma   90.00
#
_symmetry.space_group_name_H-M   'P 1'
#
loop_
_entity.id
_entity.type
_entity.pdbx_description
1 polymer ?
#
loop_
_entity_poly.entity_id
_entity_poly.type
_entity_poly.pdbx_seq_one_letter_code
_entity_poly.pdbx_strand_id
1 'polypeptide(L)'
;MIEGCDPPRAACNYCGEDYAADRHNNGTTSLWRHLENKCTKYPNKKDKSQKSIIDFSKPGAENDSAFGKIKKLDTEGIRKFLAKMVIIDELPFKMVEGEGFRAYSQALEPRFVVPSHITVARDCMKLYVEEKKVLKKLLKSQRVCLTTDT
;
A
#
# COMPACT_ATOMS: atom_id res chain seq x y z
N MET A 1 -47.59 47.01 3.09
CA MET A 1 -47.62 45.60 3.52
C MET A 1 -47.31 44.77 2.28
N ILE A 2 -46.11 44.23 2.16
CA ILE A 2 -45.74 43.35 1.05
C ILE A 2 -45.86 41.93 1.59
N GLU A 3 -46.76 41.17 0.97
CA GLU A 3 -47.09 39.78 1.29
C GLU A 3 -45.86 38.88 1.24
N GLY A 4 -45.82 37.93 2.16
CA GLY A 4 -44.71 36.99 2.36
C GLY A 4 -44.50 36.11 1.15
N CYS A 5 -43.38 36.32 0.46
CA CYS A 5 -42.83 35.32 -0.45
C CYS A 5 -41.99 34.37 0.40
N ASP A 6 -42.42 33.11 0.52
CA ASP A 6 -41.66 32.09 1.24
C ASP A 6 -40.22 32.02 0.70
N PRO A 7 -39.20 31.94 1.56
CA PRO A 7 -37.82 31.92 1.12
C PRO A 7 -37.59 30.71 0.19
N PRO A 8 -36.80 30.87 -0.88
CA PRO A 8 -36.56 29.78 -1.83
C PRO A 8 -36.00 28.55 -1.12
N ARG A 9 -36.60 27.38 -1.38
CA ARG A 9 -36.19 26.08 -0.83
C ARG A 9 -35.81 25.13 -1.95
N ALA A 10 -34.93 24.18 -1.65
CA ALA A 10 -34.56 23.08 -2.52
C ALA A 10 -34.85 21.75 -1.82
N ALA A 11 -35.36 20.76 -2.57
CA ALA A 11 -35.58 19.42 -2.07
C ALA A 11 -34.55 18.44 -2.65
N CYS A 12 -34.14 17.45 -1.86
CA CYS A 12 -33.29 16.36 -2.33
C CYS A 12 -34.07 15.45 -3.29
N ASN A 13 -33.56 15.26 -4.52
CA ASN A 13 -34.21 14.40 -5.53
C ASN A 13 -34.31 12.91 -5.13
N TYR A 14 -33.57 12.45 -4.12
CA TYR A 14 -33.56 11.04 -3.73
C TYR A 14 -34.49 10.76 -2.55
N CYS A 15 -34.54 11.65 -1.55
CA CYS A 15 -35.32 11.42 -0.32
C CYS A 15 -36.39 12.47 -0.04
N GLY A 16 -36.45 13.57 -0.80
CA GLY A 16 -37.48 14.60 -0.69
C GLY A 16 -37.28 15.62 0.44
N GLU A 17 -36.25 15.46 1.26
CA GLU A 17 -35.93 16.39 2.36
C GLU A 17 -35.66 17.80 1.83
N ASP A 18 -36.22 18.80 2.50
CA ASP A 18 -36.24 20.19 2.08
C ASP A 18 -35.22 21.06 2.84
N TYR A 19 -34.60 21.98 2.12
CA TYR A 19 -33.49 22.82 2.58
C TYR A 19 -33.71 24.26 2.14
N ALA A 20 -33.28 25.21 2.95
CA ALA A 20 -33.24 26.61 2.53
C ALA A 20 -32.22 26.78 1.38
N ALA A 21 -32.61 27.49 0.34
CA ALA A 21 -31.86 27.68 -0.90
C ALA A 21 -31.84 29.17 -1.28
N ASP A 22 -31.23 29.98 -0.42
CA ASP A 22 -30.96 31.39 -0.66
C ASP A 22 -29.67 31.59 -1.48
N ARG A 23 -29.73 32.45 -2.50
CA ARG A 23 -28.61 32.72 -3.41
C ARG A 23 -27.38 33.33 -2.71
N HIS A 24 -27.58 34.07 -1.62
CA HIS A 24 -26.53 34.77 -0.89
C HIS A 24 -26.10 34.04 0.39
N ASN A 25 -27.03 33.35 1.04
CA ASN A 25 -26.81 32.81 2.39
C ASN A 25 -26.72 31.28 2.44
N ASN A 26 -27.21 30.56 1.43
CA ASN A 26 -27.25 29.09 1.45
C ASN A 26 -26.51 28.50 0.23
N GLY A 27 -25.23 28.16 0.43
CA GLY A 27 -24.42 27.45 -0.55
C GLY A 27 -24.80 25.96 -0.69
N THR A 28 -24.20 25.28 -1.68
CA THR A 28 -24.49 23.86 -2.00
C THR A 28 -23.97 22.86 -0.97
N THR A 29 -23.17 23.30 0.00
CA THR A 29 -22.53 22.48 1.04
C THR A 29 -23.54 21.72 1.91
N SER A 30 -24.69 22.31 2.20
CA SER A 30 -25.76 21.69 3.00
C SER A 30 -26.31 20.43 2.33
N LEU A 31 -26.60 20.53 1.02
CA LEU A 31 -27.08 19.43 0.20
C LEU A 31 -25.99 18.36 0.01
N TRP A 32 -24.74 18.76 -0.25
CA TRP A 32 -23.61 17.83 -0.35
C TRP A 32 -23.41 16.99 0.92
N ARG A 33 -23.44 17.64 2.08
CA ARG A 33 -23.31 16.94 3.38
C ARG A 33 -24.48 15.97 3.61
N HIS A 34 -25.69 16.34 3.18
CA HIS A 34 -26.84 15.45 3.23
C HIS A 34 -26.65 14.22 2.33
N LEU A 35 -26.27 14.41 1.07
CA LEU A 35 -26.03 13.31 0.12
C LEU A 35 -24.99 12.32 0.64
N GLU A 36 -23.88 12.82 1.18
CA GLU A 36 -22.79 11.95 1.64
C GLU A 36 -23.12 11.22 2.95
N ASN A 37 -23.78 11.88 3.91
CA ASN A 37 -23.85 11.38 5.28
C ASN A 37 -25.26 10.98 5.76
N LYS A 38 -26.33 11.52 5.17
CA LYS A 38 -27.69 11.38 5.71
C LYS A 38 -28.70 10.77 4.73
N CYS A 39 -28.56 11.00 3.43
CA CYS A 39 -29.55 10.60 2.44
C CYS A 39 -29.61 9.08 2.27
N THR A 40 -30.58 8.39 2.87
CA THR A 40 -30.69 6.91 2.80
C THR A 40 -30.87 6.37 1.37
N LYS A 41 -31.44 7.17 0.47
CA LYS A 41 -31.77 6.80 -0.92
C LYS A 41 -30.71 7.26 -1.94
N TYR A 42 -29.61 7.86 -1.52
CA TYR A 42 -28.56 8.31 -2.44
C TYR A 42 -27.69 7.12 -2.91
N PRO A 43 -27.64 6.81 -4.22
CA PRO A 43 -26.99 5.60 -4.74
C PRO A 43 -25.46 5.64 -4.67
N ASN A 44 -24.85 6.83 -4.65
CA ASN A 44 -23.39 7.00 -4.68
C ASN A 44 -22.78 7.31 -3.30
N LYS A 45 -23.31 6.71 -2.23
CA LYS A 45 -22.65 6.79 -0.93
C LYS A 45 -21.28 6.14 -1.02
N LYS A 46 -20.23 6.94 -0.87
CA LYS A 46 -18.88 6.43 -0.63
C LYS A 46 -18.86 5.80 0.74
N ASP A 47 -19.11 4.52 0.78
CA ASP A 47 -18.99 3.70 1.96
C ASP A 47 -17.52 3.69 2.38
N LYS A 48 -17.14 4.55 3.34
CA LYS A 48 -15.77 4.58 3.91
C LYS A 48 -15.41 3.26 4.60
N SER A 49 -16.34 2.29 4.68
CA SER A 49 -16.14 0.95 5.24
C SER A 49 -15.76 -0.13 4.22
N GLN A 50 -15.81 0.12 2.91
CA GLN A 50 -15.55 -0.95 1.93
C GLN A 50 -14.05 -1.11 1.67
N LYS A 51 -13.35 -1.70 2.64
CA LYS A 51 -12.23 -2.59 2.32
C LYS A 51 -12.84 -3.82 1.63
N SER A 52 -12.40 -4.12 0.42
CA SER A 52 -12.77 -5.31 -0.34
C SER A 52 -12.69 -6.56 0.54
N ILE A 53 -13.84 -7.08 0.95
CA ILE A 53 -13.97 -8.38 1.60
C ILE A 53 -13.81 -9.42 0.49
N ILE A 54 -12.66 -10.09 0.48
CA ILE A 54 -12.52 -11.42 -0.09
C ILE A 54 -12.34 -12.32 1.14
N ASP A 55 -13.44 -12.67 1.81
CA ASP A 55 -13.43 -13.63 2.92
C ASP A 55 -13.96 -14.98 2.43
N PHE A 56 -13.08 -15.97 2.52
CA PHE A 56 -13.45 -17.38 2.55
C PHE A 56 -13.98 -17.71 3.95
N SER A 57 -15.25 -18.15 3.99
CA SER A 57 -15.90 -19.02 5.00
C SER A 57 -15.66 -18.75 6.50
N LYS A 58 -16.73 -18.34 7.20
CA LYS A 58 -17.00 -18.64 8.62
C LYS A 58 -17.66 -20.04 8.74
N PRO A 59 -17.68 -20.74 9.90
CA PRO A 59 -17.93 -20.18 11.24
C PRO A 59 -17.17 -20.83 12.42
N GLY A 60 -17.08 -20.11 13.53
CA GLY A 60 -16.66 -20.64 14.83
C GLY A 60 -16.36 -19.51 15.81
N ALA A 61 -17.11 -19.44 16.90
CA ALA A 61 -17.04 -18.40 17.91
C ALA A 61 -15.75 -18.50 18.74
N GLU A 62 -15.06 -17.38 18.96
CA GLU A 62 -14.79 -16.81 20.28
C GLU A 62 -13.83 -15.62 20.15
N ASN A 63 -14.26 -14.53 20.77
CA ASN A 63 -13.82 -13.18 20.49
C ASN A 63 -12.71 -12.82 21.47
N ASP A 64 -11.49 -13.17 21.10
CA ASP A 64 -10.30 -12.47 21.58
C ASP A 64 -9.86 -11.48 20.51
N SER A 65 -10.14 -10.19 20.78
CA SER A 65 -9.91 -9.08 19.87
C SER A 65 -8.42 -8.76 19.75
N ALA A 66 -7.65 -9.65 19.12
CA ALA A 66 -6.40 -9.33 18.47
C ALA A 66 -6.72 -9.04 17.00
N PHE A 67 -7.35 -7.90 16.72
CA PHE A 67 -7.45 -7.39 15.35
C PHE A 67 -6.03 -7.02 14.91
N GLY A 68 -5.32 -8.04 14.41
CA GLY A 68 -3.91 -8.00 14.10
C GLY A 68 -3.63 -6.79 13.23
N LYS A 69 -2.77 -5.89 13.70
CA LYS A 69 -2.19 -4.85 12.85
C LYS A 69 -1.61 -5.56 11.64
N ILE A 70 -2.22 -5.38 10.47
CA ILE A 70 -1.70 -5.90 9.20
C ILE A 70 -0.26 -5.39 9.10
N LYS A 71 0.72 -6.29 9.24
CA LYS A 71 2.13 -5.92 9.14
C LYS A 71 2.36 -5.39 7.73
N LYS A 72 2.94 -4.18 7.63
CA LYS A 72 3.40 -3.66 6.34
C LYS A 72 4.51 -4.58 5.84
N LEU A 73 4.42 -4.95 4.58
CA LEU A 73 5.46 -5.74 3.94
C LEU A 73 6.71 -4.86 3.79
N ASP A 74 7.82 -5.29 4.39
CA ASP A 74 9.11 -4.65 4.21
C ASP A 74 9.78 -5.18 2.94
N THR A 75 9.38 -4.61 1.80
CA THR A 75 9.86 -5.03 0.48
C THR A 75 11.35 -4.74 0.29
N GLU A 76 11.87 -3.67 0.90
CA GLU A 76 13.30 -3.33 0.85
C GLU A 76 14.13 -4.36 1.62
N GLY A 77 13.69 -4.74 2.82
CA GLY A 77 14.32 -5.80 3.61
C GLY A 77 14.36 -7.13 2.86
N ILE A 78 13.24 -7.56 2.27
CA ILE A 78 13.19 -8.81 1.49
C ILE A 78 14.13 -8.75 0.29
N ARG A 79 14.15 -7.64 -0.45
CA ARG A 79 15.07 -7.46 -1.59
C ARG A 79 16.52 -7.50 -1.17
N LYS A 80 16.85 -6.95 0.00
CA LYS A 80 18.21 -7.03 0.56
C LYS A 80 18.62 -8.47 0.85
N PHE A 81 17.73 -9.29 1.40
CA PHE A 81 18.01 -10.72 1.61
C PHE A 81 18.11 -11.50 0.29
N LEU A 82 17.27 -11.19 -0.69
CA LEU A 82 17.36 -11.78 -2.03
C LEU A 82 18.71 -11.47 -2.70
N ALA A 83 19.16 -10.22 -2.65
CA ALA A 83 20.48 -9.84 -3.17
C ALA A 83 21.62 -10.54 -2.43
N LYS A 84 21.52 -10.70 -1.10
CA LYS A 84 22.50 -11.46 -0.31
C LYS A 84 22.54 -12.93 -0.70
N MET A 85 21.40 -13.59 -0.88
CA MET A 85 21.32 -14.98 -1.34
C MET A 85 22.05 -15.13 -2.67
N VAL A 86 21.76 -14.27 -3.64
CA VAL A 86 22.42 -14.28 -4.96
C VAL A 86 23.94 -14.13 -4.85
N ILE A 87 24.44 -13.29 -3.94
CA ILE A 87 25.88 -13.08 -3.74
C ILE A 87 26.53 -14.29 -3.05
N ILE A 88 25.92 -14.80 -1.97
CA ILE A 88 26.47 -15.90 -1.16
C ILE A 88 26.50 -17.20 -1.95
N ASP A 89 25.41 -17.48 -2.66
CA ASP A 89 25.22 -18.73 -3.40
C ASP A 89 25.70 -18.62 -4.86
N GLU A 90 26.29 -17.48 -5.23
CA GLU A 90 26.82 -17.19 -6.58
C GLU A 90 25.82 -17.48 -7.72
N LEU A 91 24.54 -17.15 -7.50
CA LEU A 91 23.48 -17.51 -8.42
C LEU A 91 23.41 -16.56 -9.63
N PRO A 92 23.05 -17.06 -10.83
CA PRO A 92 22.74 -16.20 -11.96
C PRO A 92 21.59 -15.24 -11.62
N PHE A 93 21.72 -13.95 -11.97
CA PHE A 93 20.66 -12.97 -11.70
C PHE A 93 19.31 -13.34 -12.31
N LYS A 94 19.32 -14.04 -13.45
CA LYS A 94 18.10 -14.52 -14.13
C LYS A 94 17.33 -15.58 -13.34
N MET A 95 17.92 -16.19 -12.31
CA MET A 95 17.26 -17.21 -11.47
C MET A 95 15.91 -16.71 -10.93
N VAL A 96 15.83 -15.42 -10.56
CA VAL A 96 14.61 -14.82 -10.01
C VAL A 96 13.44 -14.75 -11.00
N GLU A 97 13.70 -14.91 -12.28
CA GLU A 97 12.69 -14.92 -13.34
C GLU A 97 12.19 -16.33 -13.66
N GLY A 98 12.81 -17.37 -13.10
CA GLY A 98 12.37 -18.75 -13.23
C GLY A 98 11.02 -18.99 -12.58
N GLU A 99 10.16 -19.76 -13.26
CA GLU A 99 8.79 -20.05 -12.80
C GLU A 99 8.76 -20.68 -11.40
N GLY A 100 9.66 -21.62 -11.12
CA GLY A 100 9.76 -22.27 -9.81
C GLY A 100 10.08 -21.29 -8.68
N PHE A 101 11.00 -20.35 -8.90
CA PHE A 101 11.34 -19.32 -7.90
C PHE A 101 10.17 -18.34 -7.69
N ARG A 102 9.47 -17.96 -8.76
CA ARG A 102 8.30 -17.07 -8.68
C ARG A 102 7.15 -17.74 -7.92
N ALA A 103 6.87 -19.01 -8.21
CA ALA A 103 5.87 -19.79 -7.51
C ALA A 103 6.21 -19.96 -6.03
N TYR A 104 7.47 -20.31 -5.72
CA TYR A 104 7.97 -20.39 -4.35
C TYR A 104 7.81 -19.06 -3.60
N SER A 105 8.22 -17.95 -4.22
CA SER A 105 8.14 -16.62 -3.60
C SER A 105 6.70 -16.19 -3.34
N GLN A 106 5.79 -16.46 -4.28
CA GLN A 106 4.35 -16.17 -4.11
C GLN A 106 3.70 -17.01 -3.03
N ALA A 107 4.11 -18.28 -2.88
CA ALA A 107 3.63 -19.15 -1.80
C ALA A 107 4.08 -18.66 -0.41
N LEU A 108 5.28 -18.08 -0.31
CA LEU A 108 5.78 -17.51 0.95
C LEU A 108 5.11 -16.18 1.31
N GLU A 109 5.00 -15.27 0.35
CA GLU A 109 4.41 -13.95 0.56
C GLU A 109 3.73 -13.49 -0.75
N PRO A 110 2.41 -13.67 -0.88
CA PRO A 110 1.67 -13.33 -2.10
C PRO A 110 1.75 -11.84 -2.47
N ARG A 111 2.01 -10.95 -1.50
CA ARG A 111 2.12 -9.51 -1.73
C ARG A 111 3.50 -9.10 -2.24
N PHE A 112 4.48 -10.00 -2.22
CA PHE A 112 5.83 -9.72 -2.70
C PHE A 112 5.91 -9.87 -4.21
N VAL A 113 6.18 -8.77 -4.90
CA VAL A 113 6.44 -8.76 -6.33
C VAL A 113 7.92 -9.05 -6.56
N VAL A 114 8.21 -10.21 -7.14
CA VAL A 114 9.59 -10.61 -7.46
C VAL A 114 10.22 -9.60 -8.43
N PRO A 115 11.37 -9.00 -8.09
CA PRO A 115 12.05 -8.03 -8.96
C PRO A 115 12.63 -8.70 -10.21
N SER A 116 12.90 -7.91 -11.26
CA SER A 116 13.61 -8.39 -12.45
C SER A 116 15.09 -8.66 -12.16
N HIS A 117 15.74 -9.48 -12.99
CA HIS A 117 17.17 -9.77 -12.87
C HIS A 117 18.04 -8.50 -12.89
N ILE A 118 17.66 -7.49 -13.68
CA ILE A 118 18.35 -6.19 -13.73
C ILE A 118 18.23 -5.46 -12.38
N THR A 119 17.06 -5.53 -11.76
CA THR A 119 16.80 -4.89 -10.47
C THR A 119 17.62 -5.57 -9.37
N VAL A 120 17.67 -6.90 -9.37
CA VAL A 120 18.52 -7.68 -8.45
C VAL A 120 20.00 -7.34 -8.65
N ALA A 121 20.48 -7.27 -9.89
CA ALA A 121 21.87 -6.88 -10.17
C ALA A 121 22.21 -5.49 -9.61
N ARG A 122 21.28 -4.53 -9.71
CA ARG A 122 21.44 -3.20 -9.10
C ARG A 122 21.47 -3.26 -7.57
N ASP A 123 20.65 -4.11 -6.96
CA ASP A 123 20.63 -4.27 -5.51
C ASP A 123 21.93 -4.92 -5.01
N CYS A 124 22.48 -5.91 -5.72
CA CYS A 124 23.79 -6.47 -5.43
C CYS A 124 24.90 -5.41 -5.55
N MET A 125 24.85 -4.57 -6.61
CA MET A 125 25.81 -3.49 -6.79
C MET A 125 25.75 -2.46 -5.64
N LYS A 126 24.56 -2.13 -5.14
CA LYS A 126 24.41 -1.24 -3.97
C LYS A 126 25.09 -1.83 -2.74
N LEU A 127 24.83 -3.12 -2.45
CA LEU A 127 25.48 -3.82 -1.33
C LEU A 127 27.01 -3.80 -1.47
N TYR A 128 27.53 -4.07 -2.66
CA TYR A 128 28.96 -3.96 -2.92
C TYR A 128 29.52 -2.57 -2.64
N VAL A 129 28.86 -1.50 -3.11
CA VAL A 129 29.33 -0.12 -2.91
C VAL A 129 29.32 0.26 -1.44
N GLU A 130 28.31 -0.17 -0.68
CA GLU A 130 28.22 0.03 0.77
C GLU A 130 29.36 -0.70 1.48
N GLU A 131 29.52 -1.99 1.22
CA GLU A 131 30.53 -2.83 1.87
C GLU A 131 31.96 -2.38 1.51
N LYS A 132 32.20 -2.02 0.24
CA LYS A 132 33.48 -1.45 -0.21
C LYS A 132 33.87 -0.22 0.60
N LYS A 133 32.92 0.66 0.94
CA LYS A 133 33.21 1.84 1.77
C LYS A 133 33.60 1.44 3.18
N VAL A 134 32.93 0.43 3.75
CA VAL A 134 33.24 -0.11 5.09
C VAL A 134 34.64 -0.73 5.09
N LEU A 135 34.91 -1.67 4.18
CA LEU A 135 36.19 -2.34 4.03
C LEU A 135 37.34 -1.34 3.80
N LYS A 136 37.15 -0.34 2.93
CA LYS A 136 38.17 0.71 2.72
C LYS A 136 38.51 1.47 4.01
N LYS A 137 37.52 1.76 4.86
CA LYS A 137 37.76 2.42 6.15
C LYS A 137 38.52 1.52 7.11
N LEU A 138 38.15 0.24 7.18
CA LEU A 138 38.80 -0.75 8.04
C LEU A 138 40.25 -0.98 7.66
N LEU A 139 40.54 -1.10 6.36
CA LEU A 139 41.87 -1.42 5.85
C LEU A 139 42.81 -0.20 5.79
N LYS A 140 42.30 1.04 5.91
CA LYS A 140 43.09 2.27 5.70
C LYS A 140 44.33 2.37 6.60
N SER A 141 44.26 1.86 7.82
CA SER A 141 45.33 1.97 8.82
C SER A 141 46.15 0.69 8.98
N GLN A 142 45.95 -0.31 8.13
CA GLN A 142 46.60 -1.61 8.25
C GLN A 142 47.52 -1.89 7.05
N ARG A 143 48.63 -2.58 7.29
CA ARG A 143 49.44 -3.17 6.22
C ARG A 143 48.83 -4.53 5.88
N VAL A 144 48.26 -4.65 4.69
CA VAL A 144 47.55 -5.86 4.26
C VAL A 144 48.10 -6.38 2.94
N CYS A 145 48.09 -7.71 2.76
CA CYS A 145 48.39 -8.39 1.51
C CYS A 145 47.10 -9.09 1.05
N LEU A 146 46.75 -8.94 -0.24
CA LEU A 146 45.56 -9.55 -0.83
C LEU A 146 46.03 -10.54 -1.90
N THR A 147 45.56 -11.78 -1.82
CA THR A 147 45.76 -12.78 -2.86
C THR A 147 44.45 -12.94 -3.63
N THR A 148 44.54 -13.03 -4.95
CA THR A 148 43.40 -13.32 -5.83
C THR A 148 43.67 -14.65 -6.51
N ASP A 149 42.83 -15.65 -6.22
CA ASP A 149 42.78 -16.88 -6.99
C ASP A 149 41.99 -16.59 -8.29
N THR A 150 42.46 -17.11 -9.43
CA THR A 150 41.84 -16.87 -10.75
C THR A 150 41.14 -18.12 -11.25
#